data_AF-A0A6A6FNT0-F1
#
_entry.id   AF-A0A6A6FNT0-F1
#
_cell.length_a   1.000
_cell.length_b   1.000
_cell.length_c   1.000
_cell.angle_alpha   90.00
_cell.angle_beta   90.00
_cell.angle_gamma   90.00
#
_symmetry.space_group_name_H-M   'P 1'
#
loop_
_entity.id
_entity.type
_entity.pdbx_description
1 polymer ?
#
loop_
_entity_poly.entity_id
_entity_poly.type
_entity_poly.pdbx_seq_one_letter_code
_entity_poly.pdbx_strand_id
1 'polypeptide(L)'
;MSSPEETRRIQSEVDSALALLTFPTTTDPHVIHFLRRVYTKEATRNSIHPLLAWKQWKNISKEQYLSLLPALALASHMLTEPLTANFINALIYCPTSIKFDNLGKPRKVFKWLCEDLEQPLRPAAQRRYEEALEKLVPHVRLAPVAWPRNICAVTEPKEAIQGRGPGVQSELQFSLERVNDLNPRTKSLDSLLLCYLELVQILLHELMHAIAFASDGAKYGERFFCDNPYVENGFSWEEAVLGGILELERRNSRDVMLTLKDLDLAALVSCHTARNISFPVTSCEGLAGRIIREVTTQEVMLRFERLLQRE
;
A
#
# COMPACT_ATOMS: atom_id res chain seq x y z
N MET A 1 -29.23 -14.13 9.26
CA MET A 1 -29.60 -14.34 7.85
C MET A 1 -30.23 -13.05 7.35
N SER A 2 -29.66 -12.42 6.32
CA SER A 2 -30.22 -11.19 5.73
C SER A 2 -31.61 -11.42 5.16
N SER A 3 -32.47 -10.40 5.19
CA SER A 3 -33.82 -10.53 4.65
C SER A 3 -33.79 -10.65 3.11
N PRO A 4 -34.83 -11.24 2.48
CA PRO A 4 -34.94 -11.27 1.01
C PRO A 4 -34.91 -9.87 0.38
N GLU A 5 -35.44 -8.87 1.08
CA GLU A 5 -35.44 -7.46 0.64
C GLU A 5 -34.03 -6.86 0.70
N GLU A 6 -33.29 -7.11 1.78
CA GLU A 6 -31.90 -6.68 1.95
C GLU A 6 -30.99 -7.31 0.88
N THR A 7 -31.18 -8.59 0.59
CA THR A 7 -30.43 -9.31 -0.46
C THR A 7 -30.70 -8.69 -1.84
N ARG A 8 -31.96 -8.40 -2.18
CA ARG A 8 -32.31 -7.73 -3.45
C ARG A 8 -31.73 -6.32 -3.54
N ARG A 9 -31.75 -5.58 -2.43
CA ARG A 9 -31.16 -4.24 -2.35
C ARG A 9 -29.66 -4.29 -2.62
N ILE A 10 -28.92 -5.14 -1.91
CA ILE A 10 -27.47 -5.31 -2.11
C ILE A 10 -27.18 -5.71 -3.56
N GLN A 11 -27.95 -6.64 -4.12
CA GLN A 11 -27.77 -7.09 -5.50
C GLN A 11 -27.93 -5.95 -6.51
N SER A 12 -28.98 -5.13 -6.35
CA SER A 12 -29.21 -3.94 -7.18
C SER A 12 -28.08 -2.91 -7.07
N GLU A 13 -27.57 -2.67 -5.85
CA GLU A 13 -26.45 -1.78 -5.60
C GLU A 13 -25.16 -2.28 -6.26
N VAL A 14 -24.87 -3.59 -6.17
CA VAL A 14 -23.74 -4.26 -6.81
C VAL A 14 -23.83 -4.13 -8.34
N ASP A 15 -24.98 -4.44 -8.92
CA ASP A 15 -25.17 -4.38 -10.37
C ASP A 15 -25.01 -2.94 -10.89
N SER A 16 -25.53 -1.96 -10.16
CA SER A 16 -25.36 -0.53 -10.47
C SER A 16 -23.89 -0.11 -10.42
N ALA A 17 -23.14 -0.57 -9.41
CA ALA A 17 -21.70 -0.28 -9.29
C ALA A 17 -20.89 -0.93 -10.41
N LEU A 18 -21.19 -2.19 -10.76
CA LEU A 18 -20.50 -2.89 -11.85
C LEU A 18 -20.79 -2.26 -13.21
N ALA A 19 -22.00 -1.75 -13.44
CA ALA A 19 -22.35 -1.04 -14.68
C ALA A 19 -21.53 0.25 -14.86
N LEU A 20 -21.07 0.90 -13.78
CA LEU A 20 -20.18 2.06 -13.84
C LEU A 20 -18.75 1.69 -14.29
N LEU A 21 -18.33 0.46 -14.02
CA LEU A 21 -16.95 0.02 -14.25
C LEU A 21 -16.78 -0.87 -15.46
N THR A 22 -17.80 -1.62 -15.85
CA THR A 22 -17.62 -2.73 -16.79
C THR A 22 -18.57 -2.59 -17.96
N PHE A 23 -18.17 -3.20 -19.08
CA PHE A 23 -19.07 -3.47 -20.19
C PHE A 23 -19.16 -4.99 -20.29
N PRO A 24 -20.34 -5.61 -20.07
CA PRO A 24 -20.46 -7.07 -20.06
C PRO A 24 -19.96 -7.76 -21.33
N THR A 25 -19.89 -7.03 -22.45
CA THR A 25 -19.45 -7.52 -23.75
C THR A 25 -17.95 -7.42 -23.99
N THR A 26 -17.21 -6.59 -23.23
CA THR A 26 -15.78 -6.34 -23.48
C THR A 26 -14.89 -6.48 -22.25
N THR A 27 -15.43 -6.33 -21.04
CA THR A 27 -14.68 -6.56 -19.81
C THR A 27 -14.54 -8.05 -19.56
N ASP A 28 -13.35 -8.48 -19.16
CA ASP A 28 -13.07 -9.89 -18.83
C ASP A 28 -14.04 -10.41 -17.74
N PRO A 29 -14.70 -11.57 -17.93
CA PRO A 29 -15.62 -12.13 -16.95
C PRO A 29 -15.03 -12.35 -15.56
N HIS A 30 -13.73 -12.64 -15.45
CA HIS A 30 -13.06 -12.82 -14.16
C HIS A 30 -12.97 -11.49 -13.40
N VAL A 31 -12.74 -10.38 -14.10
CA VAL A 31 -12.75 -9.03 -13.50
C VAL A 31 -14.14 -8.70 -12.97
N ILE A 32 -15.19 -8.96 -13.75
CA ILE A 32 -16.58 -8.74 -13.31
C ILE A 32 -16.90 -9.61 -12.09
N HIS A 33 -16.55 -10.90 -12.13
CA HIS A 33 -16.77 -11.83 -11.02
C HIS A 33 -16.06 -11.36 -9.75
N PHE A 34 -14.80 -10.95 -9.88
CA PHE A 34 -13.98 -10.49 -8.77
C PHE A 34 -14.54 -9.20 -8.15
N LEU A 35 -14.80 -8.17 -8.97
CA LEU A 35 -15.38 -6.90 -8.53
C LEU A 35 -16.73 -7.11 -7.85
N ARG A 36 -17.58 -7.99 -8.41
CA ARG A 36 -18.87 -8.37 -7.81
C ARG A 36 -18.67 -8.89 -6.39
N ARG A 37 -17.77 -9.85 -6.20
CA ARG A 37 -17.52 -10.44 -4.88
C ARG A 37 -16.94 -9.44 -3.88
N VAL A 38 -15.96 -8.61 -4.29
CA VAL A 38 -15.40 -7.59 -3.40
C VAL A 38 -16.45 -6.56 -3.01
N TYR A 39 -17.25 -6.08 -3.95
CA TYR A 39 -18.31 -5.11 -3.65
C TYR A 39 -19.38 -5.71 -2.73
N THR A 40 -19.82 -6.95 -2.97
CA THR A 40 -20.76 -7.63 -2.07
C THR A 40 -20.17 -7.81 -0.67
N LYS A 41 -18.90 -8.20 -0.55
CA LYS A 41 -18.21 -8.30 0.76
C LYS A 41 -18.16 -6.94 1.45
N GLU A 42 -17.85 -5.88 0.72
CA GLU A 42 -17.82 -4.54 1.30
C GLU A 42 -19.20 -4.11 1.80
N ALA A 43 -20.25 -4.29 0.98
CA ALA A 43 -21.63 -3.96 1.35
C ALA A 43 -22.17 -4.75 2.56
N THR A 44 -21.62 -5.94 2.82
CA THR A 44 -22.15 -6.84 3.87
C THR A 44 -21.26 -6.96 5.10
N ARG A 45 -19.96 -6.65 4.99
CA ARG A 45 -18.96 -6.94 6.03
C ARG A 45 -17.94 -5.83 6.27
N ASN A 46 -17.98 -4.71 5.52
CA ASN A 46 -16.97 -3.65 5.60
C ASN A 46 -15.54 -4.20 5.58
N SER A 47 -15.24 -4.99 4.55
CA SER A 47 -13.97 -5.69 4.38
C SER A 47 -12.77 -4.78 4.09
N ILE A 48 -13.01 -3.55 3.63
CA ILE A 48 -11.97 -2.55 3.43
C ILE A 48 -11.62 -1.92 4.79
N HIS A 49 -10.32 -1.92 5.13
CA HIS A 49 -9.82 -1.33 6.35
C HIS A 49 -10.22 0.16 6.43
N PRO A 50 -10.63 0.70 7.60
CA PRO A 50 -11.11 2.08 7.73
C PRO A 50 -10.12 3.18 7.30
N LEU A 51 -8.82 2.86 7.22
CA LEU A 51 -7.78 3.73 6.66
C LEU A 51 -7.91 3.91 5.13
N LEU A 52 -8.49 2.94 4.44
CA LEU A 52 -8.61 2.89 2.97
C LEU A 52 -10.07 3.10 2.50
N ALA A 53 -11.01 3.20 3.43
CA ALA A 53 -12.43 3.37 3.16
C ALA A 53 -12.73 4.67 2.40
N TRP A 54 -13.83 4.70 1.64
CA TRP A 54 -14.29 5.82 0.81
C TRP A 54 -14.17 7.19 1.52
N LYS A 55 -14.58 7.26 2.79
CA LYS A 55 -14.56 8.49 3.61
C LYS A 55 -13.19 9.15 3.76
N GLN A 56 -12.10 8.41 3.50
CA GLN A 56 -10.75 8.91 3.61
C GLN A 56 -10.24 9.55 2.33
N TRP A 57 -10.89 9.28 1.20
CA TRP A 57 -10.49 9.79 -0.09
C TRP A 57 -11.06 11.18 -0.34
N LYS A 58 -10.19 12.11 -0.72
CA LYS A 58 -10.54 13.44 -1.24
C LYS A 58 -10.43 13.43 -2.75
N ASN A 59 -11.26 14.22 -3.43
CA ASN A 59 -11.14 14.49 -4.87
C ASN A 59 -11.09 13.22 -5.76
N ILE A 60 -11.72 12.13 -5.31
CA ILE A 60 -11.87 10.89 -6.10
C ILE A 60 -13.32 10.78 -6.59
N SER A 61 -13.51 10.33 -7.83
CA SER A 61 -14.85 9.98 -8.32
C SER A 61 -15.31 8.64 -7.74
N LYS A 62 -16.63 8.39 -7.77
CA LYS A 62 -17.17 7.10 -7.36
C LYS A 62 -16.60 5.97 -8.22
N GLU A 63 -16.56 6.17 -9.53
CA GLU A 63 -16.02 5.21 -10.50
C GLU A 63 -14.55 4.92 -10.24
N GLN A 64 -13.74 5.93 -9.95
CA GLN A 64 -12.33 5.74 -9.61
C GLN A 64 -12.20 4.88 -8.35
N TYR A 65 -12.87 5.24 -7.25
CA TYR A 65 -12.79 4.46 -6.02
C TYR A 65 -13.27 3.01 -6.19
N LEU A 66 -14.39 2.82 -6.91
CA LEU A 66 -14.89 1.48 -7.21
C LEU A 66 -13.85 0.67 -8.01
N SER A 67 -13.13 1.31 -8.93
CA SER A 67 -12.05 0.68 -9.68
C SER A 67 -10.88 0.26 -8.79
N LEU A 68 -10.63 0.97 -7.68
CA LEU A 68 -9.57 0.67 -6.72
C LEU A 68 -9.90 -0.50 -5.77
N LEU A 69 -11.18 -0.84 -5.60
CA LEU A 69 -11.63 -1.80 -4.57
C LEU A 69 -10.82 -3.10 -4.50
N PRO A 70 -10.42 -3.74 -5.62
CA PRO A 70 -9.53 -4.90 -5.57
C PRO A 70 -8.23 -4.65 -4.82
N ALA A 71 -7.50 -3.59 -5.18
CA ALA A 71 -6.28 -3.20 -4.51
C ALA A 71 -6.55 -2.82 -3.04
N LEU A 72 -7.62 -2.09 -2.75
CA LEU A 72 -7.95 -1.72 -1.36
C LEU A 72 -8.24 -2.95 -0.50
N ALA A 73 -8.93 -3.95 -1.05
CA ALA A 73 -9.23 -5.20 -0.33
C ALA A 73 -7.96 -6.01 -0.07
N LEU A 74 -7.07 -6.11 -1.06
CA LEU A 74 -5.79 -6.79 -0.90
C LEU A 74 -4.87 -6.07 0.09
N ALA A 75 -4.78 -4.73 0.02
CA ALA A 75 -4.02 -3.94 0.98
C ALA A 75 -4.58 -4.08 2.40
N SER A 76 -5.91 -4.06 2.56
CA SER A 76 -6.58 -4.29 3.85
C SER A 76 -6.25 -5.66 4.43
N HIS A 77 -6.18 -6.68 3.58
CA HIS A 77 -5.77 -8.02 3.99
C HIS A 77 -4.31 -8.09 4.40
N MET A 78 -3.42 -7.49 3.61
CA MET A 78 -1.99 -7.45 3.88
C MET A 78 -1.67 -6.73 5.19
N LEU A 79 -2.47 -5.75 5.61
CA LEU A 79 -2.35 -5.16 6.95
C LEU A 79 -2.53 -6.23 8.04
N THR A 80 -3.42 -7.19 7.85
CA THR A 80 -3.67 -8.27 8.83
C THR A 80 -2.67 -9.43 8.75
N GLU A 81 -1.77 -9.44 7.75
CA GLU A 81 -0.78 -10.50 7.62
C GLU A 81 0.30 -10.39 8.71
N PRO A 82 0.79 -11.52 9.27
CA PRO A 82 1.75 -11.53 10.36
C PRO A 82 2.98 -10.66 10.11
N LEU A 83 3.62 -10.75 8.94
CA LEU A 83 4.82 -9.98 8.62
C LEU A 83 4.57 -8.46 8.67
N THR A 84 3.51 -7.99 8.03
CA THR A 84 3.13 -6.57 8.03
C THR A 84 2.75 -6.09 9.43
N ALA A 85 1.94 -6.87 10.16
CA ALA A 85 1.53 -6.52 11.52
C ALA A 85 2.74 -6.45 12.48
N ASN A 86 3.65 -7.43 12.38
CA ASN A 86 4.91 -7.43 13.12
C ASN A 86 5.77 -6.21 12.76
N PHE A 87 5.80 -5.81 11.48
CA PHE A 87 6.64 -4.69 11.02
C PHE A 87 6.10 -3.38 11.57
N ILE A 88 4.81 -3.12 11.41
CA ILE A 88 4.15 -1.93 11.93
C ILE A 88 4.27 -1.86 13.46
N ASN A 89 4.04 -2.98 14.16
CA ASN A 89 4.17 -3.05 15.60
C ASN A 89 5.62 -2.75 16.05
N ALA A 90 6.63 -3.22 15.32
CA ALA A 90 8.02 -2.86 15.55
C ALA A 90 8.29 -1.37 15.26
N LEU A 91 7.80 -0.84 14.14
CA LEU A 91 7.96 0.56 13.75
C LEU A 91 7.42 1.51 14.84
N ILE A 92 6.27 1.19 15.42
CA ILE A 92 5.63 2.05 16.44
C ILE A 92 6.28 1.88 17.82
N TYR A 93 6.56 0.64 18.24
CA TYR A 93 6.83 0.34 19.64
C TYR A 93 8.27 -0.09 19.96
N CYS A 94 9.10 -0.39 18.96
CA CYS A 94 10.49 -0.73 19.23
C CYS A 94 11.28 0.47 19.74
N PRO A 95 12.14 0.26 20.75
CA PRO A 95 13.26 1.14 20.99
C PRO A 95 14.09 1.30 19.71
N THR A 96 14.45 2.54 19.40
CA THR A 96 15.42 2.83 18.35
C THR A 96 16.82 2.92 18.94
N SER A 97 17.81 2.42 18.21
CA SER A 97 19.23 2.61 18.50
C SER A 97 19.83 3.60 17.53
N ILE A 98 20.94 4.24 17.89
CA ILE A 98 21.71 5.09 16.98
C ILE A 98 22.84 4.26 16.38
N LYS A 99 22.89 4.15 15.05
CA LYS A 99 24.04 3.66 14.28
C LYS A 99 24.61 4.78 13.43
N PHE A 100 25.85 4.64 13.00
CA PHE A 100 26.46 5.57 12.06
C PHE A 100 26.50 4.92 10.67
N ASP A 101 26.08 5.64 9.64
CA ASP A 101 26.20 5.16 8.27
C ASP A 101 27.67 5.24 7.79
N ASN A 102 27.94 4.76 6.57
CA ASN A 102 29.29 4.76 5.99
C ASN A 102 29.89 6.17 5.82
N LEU A 103 29.08 7.23 5.97
CA LEU A 103 29.50 8.64 5.95
C LEU A 103 29.64 9.23 7.36
N GLY A 104 29.53 8.42 8.41
CA GLY A 104 29.61 8.86 9.80
C GLY A 104 28.42 9.69 10.27
N LYS A 105 27.26 9.64 9.58
CA LYS A 105 26.05 10.35 10.02
C LYS A 105 25.24 9.47 10.98
N PRO A 106 24.74 10.01 12.11
CA PRO A 106 23.94 9.24 13.07
C PRO A 106 22.54 8.96 12.52
N ARG A 107 22.11 7.71 12.65
CA ARG A 107 20.89 7.15 12.07
C ARG A 107 20.11 6.38 13.12
N LYS A 108 18.78 6.57 13.14
CA LYS A 108 17.89 5.79 14.02
C LYS A 108 17.60 4.44 13.37
N VAL A 109 17.75 3.38 14.14
CA VAL A 109 17.55 2.01 13.68
C VAL A 109 16.58 1.30 14.60
N PHE A 110 15.54 0.68 14.04
CA PHE A 110 14.66 -0.23 14.75
C PHE A 110 14.88 -1.67 14.26
N LYS A 111 14.45 -2.65 15.06
CA LYS A 111 14.56 -4.08 14.75
C LYS A 111 13.22 -4.76 14.99
N TRP A 112 13.08 -6.02 14.58
CA TRP A 112 11.92 -6.82 14.96
C TRP A 112 11.78 -6.95 16.48
N LEU A 113 10.54 -6.96 16.99
CA LEU A 113 10.23 -7.36 18.37
C LEU A 113 10.08 -8.87 18.52
N CYS A 114 9.70 -9.54 17.43
CA CYS A 114 9.36 -10.95 17.42
C CYS A 114 10.48 -11.76 16.77
N GLU A 115 10.82 -12.89 17.38
CA GLU A 115 11.83 -13.82 16.84
C GLU A 115 11.25 -14.65 15.69
N ASP A 116 9.95 -14.97 15.76
CA ASP A 116 9.21 -15.65 14.70
C ASP A 116 8.23 -14.67 14.04
N LEU A 117 8.56 -14.25 12.82
CA LEU A 117 7.89 -13.17 12.09
C LEU A 117 6.67 -13.67 11.30
N GLU A 118 6.65 -14.97 10.99
CA GLU A 118 5.54 -15.61 10.28
C GLU A 118 4.36 -15.89 11.22
N GLN A 119 4.60 -15.87 12.53
CA GLN A 119 3.55 -16.02 13.53
C GLN A 119 2.81 -14.71 13.77
N PRO A 120 1.47 -14.76 13.94
CA PRO A 120 0.69 -13.61 14.35
C PRO A 120 1.23 -12.98 15.64
N LEU A 121 1.00 -11.67 15.80
CA LEU A 121 1.29 -10.99 17.06
C LEU A 121 0.58 -11.67 18.23
N ARG A 122 1.27 -11.77 19.36
CA ARG A 122 0.65 -12.23 20.61
C ARG A 122 -0.56 -11.35 20.95
N PRO A 123 -1.61 -11.87 21.64
CA PRO A 123 -2.88 -11.15 21.80
C PRO A 123 -2.78 -9.72 22.34
N ALA A 124 -1.87 -9.46 23.28
CA ALA A 124 -1.67 -8.12 23.82
C ALA A 124 -1.00 -7.16 22.79
N ALA A 125 -0.08 -7.66 21.97
CA ALA A 125 0.53 -6.88 20.90
C ALA A 125 -0.44 -6.64 19.75
N GLN A 126 -1.22 -7.67 19.37
CA GLN A 126 -2.27 -7.58 18.37
C GLN A 126 -3.29 -6.47 18.71
N ARG A 127 -3.81 -6.44 19.94
CA ARG A 127 -4.74 -5.39 20.38
C ARG A 127 -4.13 -3.99 20.29
N ARG A 128 -2.87 -3.81 20.71
CA ARG A 128 -2.19 -2.50 20.61
C ARG A 128 -2.01 -2.07 19.15
N TYR A 129 -1.64 -3.00 18.28
CA TYR A 129 -1.54 -2.78 16.85
C TYR A 129 -2.87 -2.34 16.24
N GLU A 130 -3.96 -3.05 16.53
CA GLU A 130 -5.32 -2.71 16.07
C GLU A 130 -5.76 -1.34 16.58
N GLU A 131 -5.57 -1.07 17.88
CA GLU A 131 -5.85 0.23 18.48
C GLU A 131 -5.04 1.36 17.83
N ALA A 132 -3.78 1.11 17.47
CA ALA A 132 -2.93 2.10 16.82
C ALA A 132 -3.46 2.44 15.42
N LEU A 133 -3.83 1.42 14.63
CA LEU A 133 -4.42 1.63 13.31
C LEU A 133 -5.77 2.33 13.40
N GLU A 134 -6.63 1.96 14.35
CA GLU A 134 -7.92 2.61 14.56
C GLU A 134 -7.75 4.09 14.96
N LYS A 135 -6.81 4.38 15.86
CA LYS A 135 -6.44 5.74 16.26
C LYS A 135 -5.88 6.56 15.10
N LEU A 136 -5.30 5.94 14.08
CA LEU A 136 -4.74 6.60 12.90
C LEU A 136 -5.84 7.03 11.89
N VAL A 137 -6.96 6.31 11.82
CA VAL A 137 -8.10 6.55 10.90
C VAL A 137 -8.51 8.02 10.77
N PRO A 138 -8.76 8.78 11.85
CA PRO A 138 -9.18 10.18 11.71
C PRO A 138 -8.10 11.10 11.15
N HIS A 139 -6.82 10.70 11.18
CA HIS A 139 -5.65 11.52 10.89
C HIS A 139 -4.98 11.23 9.55
N VAL A 140 -5.51 10.29 8.78
CA VAL A 140 -5.02 9.94 7.45
C VAL A 140 -6.05 10.28 6.40
N ARG A 141 -5.60 10.94 5.32
CA ARG A 141 -6.41 11.19 4.12
C ARG A 141 -5.68 10.69 2.89
N LEU A 142 -6.43 10.28 1.87
CA LEU A 142 -5.91 9.84 0.58
C LEU A 142 -6.40 10.80 -0.49
N ALA A 143 -5.53 11.14 -1.44
CA ALA A 143 -5.91 12.03 -2.53
C ALA A 143 -5.21 11.59 -3.83
N PRO A 144 -5.93 11.40 -4.94
CA PRO A 144 -5.30 11.38 -6.25
C PRO A 144 -4.88 12.80 -6.62
N VAL A 145 -3.64 12.94 -7.10
CA VAL A 145 -3.01 14.21 -7.47
C VAL A 145 -2.37 14.07 -8.84
N ALA A 146 -2.49 15.09 -9.67
CA ALA A 146 -1.82 15.14 -10.96
C ALA A 146 -0.33 15.40 -10.75
N TRP A 147 0.47 14.35 -10.82
CA TRP A 147 1.93 14.40 -10.72
C TRP A 147 2.60 14.15 -12.08
N PRO A 148 3.86 14.57 -12.27
CA PRO A 148 4.71 14.03 -13.32
C PRO A 148 4.77 12.49 -13.24
N ARG A 149 4.92 11.82 -14.39
CA ARG A 149 4.85 10.35 -14.53
C ARG A 149 5.78 9.56 -13.60
N ASN A 150 6.91 10.13 -13.23
CA ASN A 150 7.93 9.48 -12.42
C ASN A 150 7.64 9.48 -10.91
N ILE A 151 6.56 10.15 -10.46
CA ILE A 151 6.15 10.16 -9.05
C ILE A 151 4.91 9.27 -8.91
N CYS A 152 5.03 8.23 -8.10
CA CYS A 152 3.95 7.26 -7.89
C CYS A 152 3.04 7.67 -6.74
N ALA A 153 3.62 8.05 -5.61
CA ALA A 153 2.93 8.65 -4.48
C ALA A 153 3.91 9.41 -3.58
N VAL A 154 3.36 10.20 -2.66
CA VAL A 154 4.08 10.89 -1.58
C VAL A 154 3.17 10.99 -0.36
N THR A 155 3.71 10.79 0.84
CA THR A 155 3.03 11.10 2.09
C THR A 155 3.46 12.46 2.61
N GLU A 156 2.52 13.40 2.68
CA GLU A 156 2.77 14.73 3.20
C GLU A 156 2.31 14.86 4.66
N PRO A 157 3.17 15.34 5.57
CA PRO A 157 2.74 15.72 6.91
C PRO A 157 1.86 16.98 6.83
N LYS A 158 0.79 17.00 7.63
CA LYS A 158 -0.14 18.13 7.71
C LYS A 158 -0.09 18.77 9.11
N GLU A 159 -1.20 18.76 9.82
CA GLU A 159 -1.35 19.42 11.12
C GLU A 159 -0.95 18.52 12.28
N ALA A 160 -0.53 19.11 13.40
CA ALA A 160 -0.31 18.38 14.64
C ALA A 160 -1.61 17.70 15.13
N ILE A 161 -1.48 16.49 15.64
CA ILE A 161 -2.59 15.77 16.27
C ILE A 161 -2.81 16.36 17.66
N GLN A 162 -3.94 17.05 17.86
CA GLN A 162 -4.22 17.73 19.12
C GLN A 162 -4.24 16.77 20.32
N GLY A 163 -3.62 17.19 21.42
CA GLY A 163 -3.62 16.44 22.68
C GLY A 163 -2.80 15.15 22.67
N ARG A 164 -1.99 14.88 21.64
CA ARG A 164 -1.17 13.67 21.53
C ARG A 164 0.25 13.97 21.04
N GLY A 165 1.21 13.91 21.95
CA GLY A 165 2.64 13.76 21.64
C GLY A 165 3.14 14.68 20.51
N PRO A 166 4.17 14.26 19.75
CA PRO A 166 4.67 15.00 18.60
C PRO A 166 3.90 14.73 17.29
N GLY A 167 2.96 13.79 17.29
CA GLY A 167 2.34 13.23 16.09
C GLY A 167 1.66 14.24 15.16
N VAL A 168 1.71 13.97 13.86
CA VAL A 168 1.06 14.80 12.83
C VAL A 168 0.15 13.97 11.93
N GLN A 169 -0.90 14.61 11.43
CA GLN A 169 -1.79 14.07 10.41
C GLN A 169 -1.02 13.90 9.09
N SER A 170 -1.50 12.99 8.24
CA SER A 170 -0.88 12.69 6.95
C SER A 170 -1.89 12.72 5.81
N GLU A 171 -1.46 13.19 4.66
CA GLU A 171 -2.17 13.00 3.39
C GLU A 171 -1.30 12.19 2.44
N LEU A 172 -1.78 11.01 2.06
CA LEU A 172 -1.14 10.15 1.08
C LEU A 172 -1.65 10.59 -0.29
N GLN A 173 -0.74 11.14 -1.09
CA GLN A 173 -1.04 11.65 -2.41
C GLN A 173 -0.57 10.65 -3.46
N PHE A 174 -1.49 10.14 -4.26
CA PHE A 174 -1.21 9.15 -5.31
C PHE A 174 -1.24 9.82 -6.67
N SER A 175 -0.42 9.33 -7.61
CA SER A 175 -0.55 9.74 -9.00
C SER A 175 -1.94 9.42 -9.54
N LEU A 176 -2.63 10.45 -10.01
CA LEU A 176 -3.93 10.32 -10.68
C LEU A 176 -3.84 9.40 -11.91
N GLU A 177 -2.70 9.37 -12.60
CA GLU A 177 -2.47 8.43 -13.70
C GLU A 177 -2.54 6.98 -13.22
N ARG A 178 -1.87 6.65 -12.10
CA ARG A 178 -1.91 5.30 -11.49
C ARG A 178 -3.31 4.90 -11.04
N VAL A 179 -4.08 5.84 -10.49
CA VAL A 179 -5.49 5.60 -10.15
C VAL A 179 -6.32 5.32 -11.41
N ASN A 180 -6.12 6.07 -12.49
CA ASN A 180 -6.84 5.90 -13.75
C ASN A 180 -6.42 4.63 -14.52
N ASP A 181 -5.21 4.12 -14.28
CA ASP A 181 -4.75 2.86 -14.83
C ASP A 181 -5.54 1.66 -14.31
N LEU A 182 -6.23 1.78 -13.18
CA LEU A 182 -7.03 0.67 -12.64
C LEU A 182 -8.42 0.56 -13.27
N ASN A 183 -8.61 1.14 -14.45
CA ASN A 183 -9.88 1.08 -15.17
C ASN A 183 -10.05 -0.25 -15.91
N PRO A 184 -11.02 -1.11 -15.50
CA PRO A 184 -11.23 -2.41 -16.12
C PRO A 184 -11.85 -2.33 -17.53
N ARG A 185 -12.25 -1.14 -18.00
CA ARG A 185 -12.73 -0.92 -19.38
C ARG A 185 -11.60 -0.82 -20.39
N THR A 186 -10.40 -0.47 -19.94
CA THR A 186 -9.30 -0.09 -20.84
C THR A 186 -8.10 -1.03 -20.75
N LYS A 187 -8.03 -1.89 -19.73
CA LYS A 187 -6.94 -2.86 -19.53
C LYS A 187 -7.40 -4.30 -19.66
N SER A 188 -6.48 -5.17 -20.09
CA SER A 188 -6.62 -6.62 -20.00
C SER A 188 -6.60 -7.06 -18.53
N LEU A 189 -7.12 -8.26 -18.26
CA LEU A 189 -7.06 -8.87 -16.93
C LEU A 189 -5.63 -8.91 -16.38
N ASP A 190 -4.68 -9.42 -17.18
CA ASP A 190 -3.28 -9.56 -16.79
C ASP A 190 -2.67 -8.24 -16.32
N SER A 191 -2.79 -7.19 -17.14
CA SER A 191 -2.23 -5.88 -16.82
C SER A 191 -2.92 -5.24 -15.63
N LEU A 192 -4.24 -5.45 -15.50
CA LEU A 192 -5.01 -4.95 -14.37
C LEU A 192 -4.59 -5.60 -13.05
N LEU A 193 -4.33 -6.91 -13.04
CA LEU A 193 -3.83 -7.63 -11.85
C LEU A 193 -2.49 -7.07 -11.38
N LEU A 194 -1.54 -6.88 -12.31
CA LEU A 194 -0.23 -6.33 -11.97
C LEU A 194 -0.33 -4.88 -11.47
N CYS A 195 -1.16 -4.04 -12.10
CA CYS A 195 -1.40 -2.69 -11.62
C CYS A 195 -2.07 -2.68 -10.23
N TYR A 196 -2.97 -3.63 -9.93
CA TYR A 196 -3.55 -3.71 -8.59
C TYR A 196 -2.51 -4.04 -7.53
N LEU A 197 -1.61 -4.99 -7.81
CA LEU A 197 -0.54 -5.33 -6.87
C LEU A 197 0.45 -4.18 -6.69
N GLU A 198 0.77 -3.44 -7.75
CA GLU A 198 1.56 -2.21 -7.65
C GLU A 198 0.88 -1.21 -6.71
N LEU A 199 -0.41 -0.91 -6.91
CA LEU A 199 -1.10 0.05 -6.05
C LEU A 199 -1.13 -0.42 -4.58
N VAL A 200 -1.29 -1.72 -4.33
CA VAL A 200 -1.22 -2.27 -2.97
C VAL A 200 0.12 -1.96 -2.32
N GLN A 201 1.22 -2.19 -3.04
CA GLN A 201 2.56 -1.86 -2.55
C GLN A 201 2.69 -0.36 -2.28
N ILE A 202 2.31 0.50 -3.23
CA ILE A 202 2.37 1.96 -3.05
C ILE A 202 1.54 2.40 -1.83
N LEU A 203 0.32 1.87 -1.65
CA LEU A 203 -0.56 2.21 -0.52
C LEU A 203 0.09 1.87 0.83
N LEU A 204 0.65 0.66 0.94
CA LEU A 204 1.25 0.19 2.19
C LEU A 204 2.58 0.88 2.48
N HIS A 205 3.39 1.12 1.44
CA HIS A 205 4.61 1.93 1.50
C HIS A 205 4.33 3.30 2.12
N GLU A 206 3.41 4.06 1.52
CA GLU A 206 3.04 5.40 2.00
C GLU A 206 2.35 5.37 3.37
N LEU A 207 1.64 4.28 3.68
CA LEU A 207 1.06 4.12 5.01
C LEU A 207 2.12 3.94 6.09
N MET A 208 3.30 3.35 5.80
CA MET A 208 4.40 3.29 6.77
C MET A 208 4.85 4.70 7.17
N HIS A 209 4.91 5.63 6.20
CA HIS A 209 5.21 7.03 6.46
C HIS A 209 4.17 7.70 7.33
N ALA A 210 2.90 7.48 7.02
CA ALA A 210 1.82 8.05 7.80
C ALA A 210 1.78 7.53 9.25
N ILE A 211 2.09 6.24 9.44
CA ILE A 211 2.25 5.64 10.77
C ILE A 211 3.40 6.30 11.53
N ALA A 212 4.55 6.50 10.88
CA ALA A 212 5.70 7.18 11.48
C ALA A 212 5.38 8.65 11.81
N PHE A 213 4.71 9.39 10.92
CA PHE A 213 4.26 10.77 11.17
C PHE A 213 3.34 10.86 12.39
N ALA A 214 2.39 9.94 12.52
CA ALA A 214 1.45 9.93 13.63
C ALA A 214 2.12 9.56 14.97
N SER A 215 3.16 8.73 14.95
CA SER A 215 3.93 8.34 16.15
C SER A 215 4.92 9.42 16.58
N ASP A 216 5.74 9.91 15.64
CA ASP A 216 6.96 10.65 15.92
C ASP A 216 6.91 12.13 15.53
N GLY A 217 5.90 12.53 14.74
CA GLY A 217 5.71 13.89 14.26
C GLY A 217 6.42 14.24 12.96
N ALA A 218 6.19 15.45 12.44
CA ALA A 218 6.70 15.90 11.14
C ALA A 218 8.24 15.93 11.02
N LYS A 219 8.95 15.94 12.15
CA LYS A 219 10.42 15.90 12.21
C LYS A 219 10.95 14.49 12.45
N TYR A 220 10.12 13.45 12.26
CA TYR A 220 10.66 12.11 12.29
C TYR A 220 11.66 11.99 11.15
N GLY A 221 12.92 11.76 11.51
CA GLY A 221 13.89 11.29 10.53
C GLY A 221 13.52 9.85 10.23
N GLU A 222 13.45 9.53 8.94
CA GLU A 222 13.32 8.15 8.45
C GLU A 222 14.24 7.21 9.24
N ARG A 223 13.70 6.05 9.60
CA ARG A 223 14.37 5.08 10.45
C ARG A 223 14.83 3.92 9.59
N PHE A 224 16.04 3.45 9.82
CA PHE A 224 16.56 2.27 9.15
C PHE A 224 15.98 1.03 9.82
N PHE A 225 15.74 0.02 9.02
CA PHE A 225 15.28 -1.26 9.49
C PHE A 225 16.42 -2.28 9.60
N CYS A 226 16.66 -2.81 10.80
CA CYS A 226 17.74 -3.76 11.08
C CYS A 226 19.14 -3.28 10.67
N ASP A 227 19.76 -3.93 9.69
CA ASP A 227 21.05 -3.55 9.09
C ASP A 227 20.86 -3.08 7.65
N ASN A 228 19.61 -2.90 7.20
CA ASN A 228 19.31 -2.32 5.91
C ASN A 228 19.95 -0.92 5.87
N PRO A 229 20.83 -0.62 4.89
CA PRO A 229 21.47 0.69 4.74
C PRO A 229 20.57 1.76 4.10
N TYR A 230 19.31 1.43 3.80
CA TYR A 230 18.34 2.33 3.20
C TYR A 230 17.49 3.05 4.27
N VAL A 231 17.16 4.33 4.00
CA VAL A 231 16.63 5.28 4.98
C VAL A 231 15.25 5.77 4.61
N GLU A 232 14.31 4.85 4.40
CA GLU A 232 12.90 5.20 4.25
C GLU A 232 12.02 3.98 4.63
N ASN A 233 10.98 4.25 5.41
CA ASN A 233 10.21 3.21 6.11
C ASN A 233 9.43 2.29 5.15
N GLY A 234 8.97 2.81 4.00
CA GLY A 234 8.19 2.08 3.02
C GLY A 234 9.03 1.03 2.28
N PHE A 235 10.21 1.38 1.77
CA PHE A 235 11.13 0.42 1.16
C PHE A 235 11.67 -0.57 2.19
N SER A 236 11.88 -0.14 3.43
CA SER A 236 12.21 -1.06 4.53
C SER A 236 11.11 -2.10 4.77
N TRP A 237 9.83 -1.70 4.68
CA TRP A 237 8.69 -2.61 4.74
C TRP A 237 8.65 -3.55 3.53
N GLU A 238 8.86 -3.02 2.32
CA GLU A 238 8.87 -3.84 1.10
C GLU A 238 9.94 -4.93 1.15
N GLU A 239 11.16 -4.59 1.52
CA GLU A 239 12.23 -5.60 1.66
C GLU A 239 11.88 -6.63 2.74
N ALA A 240 11.39 -6.18 3.89
CA ALA A 240 11.06 -7.04 5.03
C ALA A 240 9.86 -7.98 4.77
N VAL A 241 8.86 -7.53 3.99
CA VAL A 241 7.59 -8.23 3.82
C VAL A 241 7.46 -8.89 2.45
N LEU A 242 8.00 -8.27 1.40
CA LEU A 242 7.94 -8.76 0.01
C LEU A 242 9.22 -9.46 -0.42
N GLY A 243 10.32 -9.29 0.31
CA GLY A 243 11.63 -9.84 -0.03
C GLY A 243 12.34 -9.07 -1.15
N GLY A 244 11.96 -7.80 -1.38
CA GLY A 244 12.52 -6.92 -2.40
C GLY A 244 11.57 -5.77 -2.74
N ILE A 245 11.97 -4.93 -3.70
CA ILE A 245 11.19 -3.77 -4.14
C ILE A 245 10.40 -4.13 -5.39
N LEU A 246 9.10 -3.82 -5.41
CA LEU A 246 8.27 -4.04 -6.58
C LEU A 246 8.37 -2.86 -7.55
N GLU A 247 8.69 -3.14 -8.80
CA GLU A 247 8.74 -2.14 -9.87
C GLU A 247 7.89 -2.58 -11.06
N LEU A 248 6.89 -1.76 -11.41
CA LEU A 248 6.08 -1.95 -12.61
C LEU A 248 6.72 -1.23 -13.80
N GLU A 249 7.29 -2.01 -14.70
CA GLU A 249 7.82 -1.52 -15.97
C GLU A 249 6.70 -1.47 -17.01
N ARG A 250 6.52 -0.29 -17.61
CA ARG A 250 5.52 -0.07 -18.67
C ARG A 250 6.20 -0.11 -20.03
N ARG A 251 5.94 -1.16 -20.80
CA ARG A 251 6.39 -1.24 -22.20
C ARG A 251 5.45 -0.45 -23.11
N ASN A 252 4.14 -0.47 -22.81
CA ASN A 252 3.12 0.39 -23.40
C ASN A 252 1.85 0.39 -22.51
N SER A 253 0.73 0.98 -22.98
CA SER A 253 -0.51 1.08 -22.20
C SER A 253 -1.19 -0.26 -21.88
N ARG A 254 -0.84 -1.32 -22.64
CA ARG A 254 -1.43 -2.66 -22.54
C ARG A 254 -0.45 -3.72 -22.02
N ASP A 255 0.85 -3.49 -22.17
CA ASP A 255 1.90 -4.41 -21.76
C ASP A 255 2.68 -3.84 -20.58
N VAL A 256 2.50 -4.47 -19.42
CA VAL A 256 3.16 -4.11 -18.17
C VAL A 256 3.81 -5.35 -17.58
N MET A 257 4.97 -5.16 -16.98
CA MET A 257 5.74 -6.21 -16.35
C MET A 257 6.04 -5.77 -14.91
N LEU A 258 5.71 -6.61 -13.95
CA LEU A 258 6.00 -6.35 -12.55
C LEU A 258 7.22 -7.19 -12.15
N THR A 259 8.25 -6.54 -11.66
CA THR A 259 9.49 -7.20 -11.23
C THR A 259 9.71 -6.98 -9.75
N LEU A 260 10.26 -8.01 -9.09
CA LEU A 260 10.82 -7.88 -7.76
C LEU A 260 12.33 -7.70 -7.92
N LYS A 261 12.84 -6.55 -7.48
CA LYS A 261 14.27 -6.22 -7.56
C LYS A 261 14.90 -6.28 -6.18
N ASP A 262 16.12 -6.79 -6.14
CA ASP A 262 17.01 -6.63 -5.00
C ASP A 262 17.55 -5.20 -5.04
N LEU A 263 17.78 -4.61 -3.89
CA LEU A 263 18.38 -3.28 -3.81
C LEU A 263 19.90 -3.42 -4.03
N ASP A 264 20.38 -3.12 -5.24
CA ASP A 264 21.83 -3.01 -5.47
C ASP A 264 22.34 -1.66 -4.96
N LEU A 265 22.97 -1.75 -3.79
CA LEU A 265 23.57 -0.65 -3.05
C LEU A 265 24.58 0.17 -3.85
N ALA A 266 25.31 -0.44 -4.79
CA ALA A 266 26.34 0.26 -5.55
C ALA A 266 25.76 1.34 -6.47
N ALA A 267 24.54 1.13 -6.96
CA ALA A 267 23.93 2.04 -7.92
C ALA A 267 23.24 3.24 -7.25
N LEU A 268 22.70 3.05 -6.04
CA LEU A 268 22.11 4.12 -5.21
C LEU A 268 23.15 5.11 -4.68
N VAL A 269 24.36 4.66 -4.35
CA VAL A 269 25.47 5.54 -3.87
C VAL A 269 25.90 6.53 -4.96
N SER A 270 25.85 6.14 -6.23
CA SER A 270 26.14 7.04 -7.38
C SER A 270 25.14 8.20 -7.47
N CYS A 271 23.85 7.95 -7.22
CA CYS A 271 22.80 8.98 -7.21
C CYS A 271 22.98 9.99 -6.07
N HIS A 272 23.46 9.55 -4.90
CA HIS A 272 23.73 10.41 -3.74
C HIS A 272 24.84 11.43 -3.99
N THR A 273 25.92 11.04 -4.68
CA THR A 273 27.06 11.93 -4.94
C THR A 273 26.75 13.07 -5.92
N ALA A 274 25.72 12.91 -6.76
CA ALA A 274 25.46 13.86 -7.86
C ALA A 274 24.45 14.98 -7.52
N ARG A 275 23.60 14.85 -6.50
CA ARG A 275 22.43 15.75 -6.36
C ARG A 275 22.09 16.36 -5.01
N ASN A 276 22.73 16.03 -3.87
CA ASN A 276 22.38 16.66 -2.57
C ASN A 276 20.85 16.65 -2.26
N ILE A 277 20.13 15.60 -2.65
CA ILE A 277 18.70 15.45 -2.40
C ILE A 277 18.49 14.45 -1.25
N SER A 278 17.79 14.89 -0.20
CA SER A 278 17.02 14.03 0.70
C SER A 278 15.73 13.64 -0.04
N PHE A 279 15.54 12.35 -0.31
CA PHE A 279 14.45 11.85 -1.15
C PHE A 279 13.06 12.28 -0.64
N PRO A 280 12.25 12.97 -1.47
CA PRO A 280 10.87 12.62 -1.69
C PRO A 280 10.83 11.54 -2.79
N VAL A 281 9.95 10.56 -2.66
CA VAL A 281 9.72 9.45 -3.60
C VAL A 281 9.68 9.98 -5.04
N THR A 282 10.80 9.88 -5.75
CA THR A 282 10.95 10.36 -7.13
C THR A 282 11.70 9.28 -7.89
N SER A 283 10.99 8.66 -8.83
CA SER A 283 11.37 7.52 -9.67
C SER A 283 11.49 6.16 -8.97
N CYS A 284 10.41 5.38 -9.03
CA CYS A 284 10.53 3.92 -9.08
C CYS A 284 11.04 3.46 -10.46
N GLU A 285 11.05 4.31 -11.49
CA GLU A 285 11.63 3.98 -12.80
C GLU A 285 13.17 4.05 -12.72
N GLY A 286 13.83 2.89 -12.74
CA GLY A 286 15.29 2.82 -12.84
C GLY A 286 16.01 2.72 -11.49
N LEU A 287 15.39 2.14 -10.47
CA LEU A 287 16.17 1.58 -9.36
C LEU A 287 17.11 0.53 -9.96
N ALA A 288 18.39 0.85 -9.99
CA ALA A 288 19.43 -0.06 -10.41
C ALA A 288 19.59 -1.09 -9.30
N GLY A 289 18.85 -2.17 -9.46
CA GLY A 289 18.78 -3.34 -8.60
C GLY A 289 18.73 -4.58 -9.47
N ARG A 290 19.34 -5.68 -9.03
CA ARG A 290 19.26 -6.93 -9.77
C ARG A 290 17.81 -7.41 -9.74
N ILE A 291 17.23 -7.73 -10.90
CA ILE A 291 15.93 -8.40 -10.95
C ILE A 291 16.09 -9.76 -10.26
N ILE A 292 15.40 -9.93 -9.13
CA ILE A 292 15.33 -11.21 -8.41
C ILE A 292 14.45 -12.16 -9.22
N ARG A 293 13.25 -11.68 -9.59
CA ARG A 293 12.27 -12.42 -10.38
C ARG A 293 11.19 -11.52 -10.97
N GLU A 294 10.52 -12.03 -11.99
CA GLU A 294 9.26 -11.47 -12.48
C GLU A 294 8.09 -11.98 -11.61
N VAL A 295 7.11 -11.10 -11.36
CA VAL A 295 5.86 -11.45 -10.69
C VAL A 295 4.83 -11.84 -11.74
N THR A 296 4.35 -13.07 -11.67
CA THR A 296 3.41 -13.60 -12.67
C THR A 296 1.97 -13.21 -12.34
N THR A 297 1.12 -13.05 -13.36
CA THR A 297 -0.31 -12.75 -13.16
C THR A 297 -1.03 -13.88 -12.44
N GLN A 298 -0.57 -15.12 -12.62
CA GLN A 298 -1.07 -16.29 -11.87
C GLN A 298 -0.79 -16.17 -10.36
N GLU A 299 0.41 -15.72 -9.96
CA GLU A 299 0.71 -15.47 -8.54
C GLU A 299 -0.24 -14.42 -7.96
N VAL A 300 -0.45 -13.32 -8.70
CA VAL A 300 -1.33 -12.24 -8.27
C VAL A 300 -2.78 -12.71 -8.17
N MET A 301 -3.26 -13.47 -9.17
CA MET A 301 -4.59 -14.06 -9.16
C MET A 301 -4.80 -14.96 -7.94
N LEU A 302 -3.82 -15.82 -7.60
CA LEU A 302 -3.91 -16.68 -6.41
C LEU A 302 -4.05 -15.87 -5.12
N ARG A 303 -3.38 -14.72 -5.00
CA ARG A 303 -3.56 -13.82 -3.84
C ARG A 303 -5.00 -13.29 -3.79
N PHE A 304 -5.53 -12.84 -4.92
CA PHE A 304 -6.91 -12.38 -5.03
C PHE A 304 -7.93 -13.48 -4.73
N GLU A 305 -7.73 -14.69 -5.22
CA GLU A 305 -8.60 -15.84 -4.93
C GLU A 305 -8.60 -16.20 -3.44
N ARG A 306 -7.45 -16.14 -2.76
CA ARG A 306 -7.36 -16.36 -1.31
C ARG A 306 -8.17 -15.32 -0.51
N LEU A 307 -8.18 -14.05 -0.95
CA LEU A 307 -9.07 -13.03 -0.35
C LEU A 307 -10.55 -13.41 -0.44
N LEU A 308 -10.91 -14.08 -1.54
CA LEU A 308 -12.27 -14.51 -1.78
C LEU A 308 -12.63 -15.76 -0.96
N GLN A 309 -11.68 -16.67 -0.73
CA GLN A 309 -11.87 -17.96 -0.05
C GLN A 309 -11.92 -17.92 1.48
N ARG A 310 -11.34 -16.90 2.14
CA ARG A 310 -11.48 -16.78 3.62
C ARG A 310 -12.95 -16.51 3.97
N GLU A 311 -13.65 -17.57 4.39
CA GLU A 311 -14.99 -17.63 4.98
C GLU A 311 -14.93 -18.24 6.38
#